data_AF-A0A5D0V8V4-F1
#
_entry.id   AF-A0A5D0V8V4-F1
#
_cell.length_a   1.000
_cell.length_b   1.000
_cell.length_c   1.000
_cell.angle_alpha   90.00
_cell.angle_beta   90.00
_cell.angle_gamma   90.00
#
_symmetry.space_group_name_H-M   'P 1'
#
loop_
_entity.id
_entity.type
_entity.pdbx_description
1 polymer ?
#
loop_
_entity_poly.entity_id
_entity_poly.type
_entity_poly.pdbx_seq_one_letter_code
_entity_poly.pdbx_strand_id
1 'polypeptide(L)'
;ENAVNLIPVLRPIVAQNNPINAYPGNNTVVVTDYAENLDRVAGIIASIDIPSASDTDVVPIQNGIAVDIASTVSELLDSQGSGGAEQGQKTVVLADPRSNSIVIRS
;
A
#
# COMPACT_ATOMS: atom_id res chain seq x y z
N GLU A 1 -0.63 6.68 0.37
CA GLU A 1 0.55 6.68 1.27
C GLU A 1 0.58 7.96 2.11
N ASN A 2 1.43 8.03 3.16
CA ASN A 2 1.48 9.17 4.09
C ASN A 2 2.61 10.15 3.76
N ALA A 3 2.33 11.46 3.80
CA ALA A 3 3.28 12.54 3.53
C ALA A 3 4.54 12.52 4.42
N VAL A 4 4.44 12.03 5.66
CA VAL A 4 5.59 11.89 6.57
C VAL A 4 6.56 10.82 6.07
N ASN A 5 6.04 9.76 5.45
CA ASN A 5 6.85 8.66 4.92
C ASN A 5 7.62 9.06 3.64
N LEU A 6 7.26 10.19 3.02
CA LEU A 6 7.96 10.72 1.84
C LEU A 6 9.24 11.49 2.22
N ILE A 7 9.35 12.02 3.45
CA ILE A 7 10.50 12.85 3.87
C ILE A 7 11.85 12.11 3.69
N PRO A 8 12.03 10.85 4.12
CA PRO A 8 13.30 10.15 3.99
C PRO A 8 13.74 9.95 2.53
N VAL A 9 12.77 9.78 1.62
CA VAL A 9 13.01 9.55 0.19
C VAL A 9 13.33 10.86 -0.53
N LEU A 10 12.72 11.97 -0.12
CA LEU A 10 12.92 13.29 -0.73
C LEU A 10 14.15 14.03 -0.19
N ARG A 11 14.59 13.73 1.04
CA ARG A 11 15.73 14.38 1.71
C ARG A 11 17.05 14.39 0.92
N PRO A 12 17.43 13.34 0.17
CA PRO A 12 18.67 13.34 -0.63
C PRO A 12 18.63 14.25 -1.87
N ILE A 13 17.43 14.65 -2.32
CA ILE A 13 17.24 15.45 -3.55
C ILE A 13 17.09 16.94 -3.25
N VAL A 14 16.53 17.27 -2.08
CA VAL A 14 16.46 18.63 -1.54
C VAL A 14 17.85 19.05 -1.02
N ALA A 15 18.24 20.30 -1.23
CA ALA A 15 19.50 20.82 -0.73
C ALA A 15 19.57 20.70 0.81
N GLN A 16 20.74 20.35 1.36
CA GLN A 16 20.89 20.04 2.79
C GLN A 16 20.35 21.13 3.75
N ASN A 17 20.44 22.40 3.35
CA ASN A 17 20.04 23.55 4.17
C ASN A 17 18.60 24.03 3.93
N ASN A 18 17.88 23.42 2.99
CA ASN A 18 16.55 23.86 2.63
C ASN A 18 15.46 23.16 3.48
N PRO A 19 14.40 23.88 3.88
CA PRO A 19 13.33 23.30 4.68
C PRO A 19 12.43 22.37 3.85
N ILE A 20 12.13 21.21 4.40
CA ILE A 20 11.10 20.28 3.95
C ILE A 20 10.19 19.96 5.14
N ASN A 21 8.89 20.20 4.99
CA ASN A 21 7.90 19.98 6.04
C ASN A 21 6.78 19.09 5.50
N ALA A 22 6.39 18.06 6.25
CA ALA A 22 5.19 17.28 5.96
C ALA A 22 4.12 17.50 7.03
N TYR A 23 2.88 17.58 6.58
CA TYR A 23 1.69 17.78 7.40
C TYR A 23 0.84 16.51 7.34
N PRO A 24 0.91 15.61 8.33
CA PRO A 24 0.17 14.35 8.30
C PRO A 24 -1.35 14.54 8.35
N GLY A 25 -1.84 15.64 8.93
CA GLY A 25 -3.28 15.90 9.08
C GLY A 25 -4.01 16.14 7.76
N ASN A 26 -3.31 16.60 6.72
CA ASN A 26 -3.86 16.85 5.38
C ASN A 26 -2.99 16.25 4.26
N ASN A 27 -2.10 15.31 4.60
CA ASN A 27 -1.21 14.62 3.69
C ASN A 27 -0.41 15.54 2.74
N THR A 28 -0.01 16.74 3.20
CA THR A 28 0.67 17.74 2.37
C THR A 28 2.17 17.78 2.67
N VAL A 29 3.00 18.00 1.64
CA VAL A 29 4.44 18.27 1.79
C VAL A 29 4.76 19.66 1.21
N VAL A 30 5.46 20.48 1.98
CA VAL A 30 5.95 21.80 1.58
C VAL A 30 7.47 21.74 1.47
N VAL A 31 7.99 22.01 0.27
CA VAL A 31 9.42 22.00 -0.06
C VAL A 31 9.79 23.36 -0.63
N THR A 32 10.89 23.93 -0.14
CA THR A 32 11.48 25.15 -0.72
C THR A 32 12.83 24.80 -1.29
N ASP A 33 13.00 24.83 -2.61
CA ASP A 33 14.29 24.54 -3.26
C ASP A 33 14.43 25.30 -4.60
N TYR A 34 15.53 25.07 -5.29
CA TYR A 34 15.76 25.51 -6.67
C TYR A 34 14.83 24.77 -7.64
N ALA A 35 14.45 25.45 -8.73
CA ALA A 35 13.48 24.93 -9.70
C ALA A 35 13.82 23.52 -10.23
N GLU A 36 15.09 23.26 -10.55
CA GLU A 36 15.54 21.95 -11.04
C GLU A 36 15.30 20.82 -10.02
N ASN A 37 15.50 21.10 -8.72
CA ASN A 37 15.24 20.14 -7.67
C ASN A 37 13.73 19.91 -7.46
N LEU A 38 12.90 20.94 -7.64
CA LEU A 38 11.45 20.82 -7.57
C LEU A 38 10.91 19.91 -8.67
N ASP A 39 11.43 20.01 -9.89
CA ASP A 39 11.04 19.12 -11.01
C ASP A 39 11.38 17.66 -10.71
N ARG A 40 12.56 17.41 -10.13
CA ARG A 40 12.99 16.06 -9.72
C ARG A 40 12.14 15.51 -8.58
N VAL A 41 11.85 16.32 -7.56
CA VAL A 41 10.97 15.96 -6.44
C VAL A 41 9.57 15.63 -6.95
N ALA A 42 9.02 16.43 -7.86
CA ALA A 42 7.72 16.17 -8.46
C ALA A 42 7.68 14.84 -9.22
N GLY A 43 8.73 14.53 -10.00
CA GLY A 43 8.85 13.25 -10.70
C GLY A 43 8.93 12.04 -9.76
N ILE A 44 9.67 12.16 -8.65
CA ILE A 44 9.77 11.11 -7.63
C ILE A 44 8.42 10.92 -6.94
N ILE A 45 7.76 12.00 -6.51
CA ILE A 45 6.43 11.92 -5.90
C ILE A 45 5.45 11.25 -6.86
N ALA A 46 5.44 11.61 -8.15
CA ALA A 46 4.57 10.98 -9.14
C ALA A 46 4.86 9.48 -9.36
N SER A 47 6.12 9.05 -9.20
CA SER A 47 6.50 7.63 -9.28
C SER A 47 6.15 6.83 -8.03
N ILE A 48 6.03 7.49 -6.89
CA ILE A 48 5.69 6.85 -5.60
C ILE A 48 4.17 6.86 -5.39
N ASP A 49 3.49 7.95 -5.79
CA ASP A 49 2.03 8.12 -5.80
C ASP A 49 1.35 7.29 -6.90
N ILE A 50 1.94 6.14 -7.23
CA ILE A 50 1.26 5.07 -7.92
C ILE A 50 0.51 4.32 -6.82
N PRO A 51 -0.81 4.09 -6.94
CA PRO A 51 -1.46 3.19 -6.01
C PRO A 51 -0.71 1.87 -6.09
N SER A 52 0.04 1.51 -5.05
CA SER A 52 0.38 0.12 -4.78
C SER A 52 -0.96 -0.58 -4.82
N ALA A 53 -1.24 -1.23 -5.95
CA ALA A 53 -2.46 -1.96 -6.13
C ALA A 53 -2.53 -2.86 -4.91
N SER A 54 -3.48 -2.59 -4.03
CA SER A 54 -3.95 -3.64 -3.14
C SER A 54 -4.47 -4.64 -4.13
N ASP A 55 -3.64 -5.62 -4.49
CA ASP A 55 -3.86 -6.46 -5.65
C ASP A 55 -5.11 -7.26 -5.31
N THR A 56 -6.23 -6.77 -5.85
CA THR A 56 -7.56 -7.20 -5.44
C THR A 56 -7.99 -8.20 -6.47
N ASP A 57 -7.66 -9.46 -6.20
CA ASP A 57 -8.04 -10.56 -7.06
C ASP A 57 -9.42 -11.09 -6.67
N VAL A 58 -10.26 -11.29 -7.68
CA VAL A 58 -11.59 -11.89 -7.52
C VAL A 58 -11.58 -13.26 -8.18
N VAL A 59 -11.68 -14.30 -7.36
CA VAL A 59 -11.66 -15.70 -7.80
C VAL A 59 -13.08 -16.28 -7.70
N PRO A 60 -13.76 -16.58 -8.82
CA PRO A 60 -15.08 -17.21 -8.79
C PRO A 60 -14.96 -18.70 -8.42
N ILE A 61 -15.81 -19.15 -7.51
CA ILE A 61 -15.83 -20.54 -7.03
C ILE A 61 -16.81 -21.36 -7.87
N GLN A 62 -16.27 -22.35 -8.59
CA GLN A 62 -17.06 -23.28 -9.40
C GLN A 62 -17.54 -24.49 -8.60
N ASN A 63 -16.76 -24.94 -7.63
CA ASN A 63 -17.03 -26.13 -6.83
C ASN A 63 -16.94 -25.79 -5.34
N GLY A 64 -18.08 -25.60 -4.68
CA GLY A 64 -18.18 -25.28 -3.26
C GLY A 64 -18.81 -23.92 -2.96
N ILE A 65 -18.86 -23.58 -1.66
CA ILE A 65 -19.44 -22.34 -1.14
C ILE A 65 -18.29 -21.40 -0.77
N ALA A 66 -18.30 -20.19 -1.33
CA ALA A 66 -17.23 -19.20 -1.12
C ALA A 66 -16.99 -18.87 0.37
N VAL A 67 -18.05 -18.84 1.19
CA VAL A 67 -17.98 -18.55 2.63
C VAL A 67 -17.16 -19.59 3.38
N ASP A 68 -17.40 -20.87 3.12
CA ASP A 68 -16.71 -21.97 3.79
C ASP A 68 -15.23 -21.97 3.39
N ILE A 69 -14.94 -21.82 2.09
CA ILE A 69 -13.56 -21.80 1.57
C ILE A 69 -12.79 -20.59 2.12
N ALA A 70 -13.39 -19.40 2.17
CA ALA A 70 -12.74 -18.22 2.72
C ALA A 70 -12.39 -18.38 4.21
N SER A 71 -13.26 -19.03 5.00
CA SER A 71 -12.96 -19.32 6.40
C SER A 71 -11.73 -20.22 6.57
N THR A 72 -11.66 -21.31 5.80
CA THR A 72 -10.52 -22.24 5.83
C THR A 72 -9.21 -21.58 5.35
N VAL A 73 -9.28 -20.77 4.29
CA VAL A 73 -8.11 -20.07 3.75
C VAL A 73 -7.62 -18.99 4.72
N SER A 74 -8.55 -18.28 5.38
CA SER A 74 -8.18 -17.29 6.40
C SER A 74 -7.47 -17.94 7.59
N GLU A 75 -7.92 -19.11 8.05
CA GLU A 75 -7.24 -19.86 9.12
C GLU A 75 -5.84 -20.33 8.69
N LEU A 76 -5.70 -20.78 7.44
CA LEU A 76 -4.40 -21.18 6.89
C LEU A 76 -3.42 -20.00 6.83
N LEU A 77 -3.87 -18.83 6.37
CA LEU A 77 -3.06 -17.62 6.30
C LEU A 77 -2.66 -17.12 7.71
N ASP A 78 -3.57 -17.17 8.68
CA ASP A 78 -3.30 -16.77 10.06
C ASP A 78 -2.29 -17.73 10.74
N SER A 79 -2.38 -19.02 10.43
CA SER A 79 -1.41 -20.03 10.91
C SER A 79 0.01 -19.79 10.35
N GLN A 80 0.11 -19.27 9.12
CA GLN A 80 1.37 -19.00 8.43
C GLN A 80 2.03 -17.68 8.88
N GLY A 81 1.28 -16.77 9.51
CA GLY A 81 1.79 -15.52 10.13
C GLY A 81 2.73 -15.72 11.32
N SER A 82 2.97 -16.95 11.74
CA SER A 82 3.89 -17.33 12.84
C SER A 82 5.36 -17.40 12.42
N GLY A 83 5.67 -17.32 11.12
CA GLY A 83 7.00 -17.58 10.57
C GLY A 83 7.52 -16.49 9.64
N GLY A 84 7.91 -15.35 10.20
CA GLY A 84 8.93 -14.46 9.61
C GLY A 84 8.66 -13.81 8.25
N ALA A 85 7.43 -13.76 7.75
CA ALA A 85 7.09 -12.94 6.58
C ALA A 85 6.83 -11.49 7.02
N GLU A 86 7.44 -10.56 6.29
CA GLU A 86 7.48 -9.12 6.55
C GLU A 86 6.08 -8.55 6.84
N GLN A 87 5.97 -7.72 7.89
CA GLN A 87 4.74 -7.09 8.40
C GLN A 87 4.00 -6.16 7.40
N GLY A 88 4.36 -6.18 6.12
CA GLY A 88 3.84 -5.30 5.07
C GLY A 88 2.74 -5.90 4.18
N GLN A 89 2.62 -7.22 4.04
CA GLN A 89 1.65 -7.86 3.13
C GLN A 89 0.71 -8.79 3.92
N LYS A 90 -0.20 -8.19 4.68
CA LYS A 90 -1.28 -8.95 5.33
C LYS A 90 -2.31 -9.29 4.26
N THR A 91 -2.19 -10.48 3.66
CA THR A 91 -3.18 -10.98 2.70
C THR A 91 -4.51 -11.18 3.42
N VAL A 92 -5.53 -10.40 3.03
CA VAL A 92 -6.90 -10.49 3.54
C VAL A 92 -7.75 -11.24 2.53
N VAL A 93 -8.52 -12.22 3.00
CA VAL A 93 -9.43 -13.01 2.19
C VAL A 93 -10.87 -12.77 2.66
N LEU A 94 -11.75 -12.41 1.73
CA LEU A 94 -13.16 -12.14 1.98
C LEU A 94 -14.03 -12.95 1.02
N ALA A 95 -15.14 -13.52 1.49
CA ALA A 95 -16.12 -14.16 0.62
C ALA A 95 -17.24 -13.18 0.21
N ASP A 96 -17.62 -13.20 -1.07
CA ASP A 96 -18.86 -12.62 -1.56
C ASP A 96 -19.87 -13.76 -1.87
N PRO A 97 -20.88 -13.98 -1.00
CA PRO A 97 -21.87 -15.03 -1.20
C PRO A 97 -22.85 -14.74 -2.34
N ARG A 98 -23.02 -13.47 -2.77
CA ARG A 98 -23.94 -13.14 -3.87
C ARG A 98 -23.40 -13.58 -5.23
N SER A 99 -22.08 -13.48 -5.42
CA SER A 99 -21.39 -13.86 -6.65
C SER A 99 -20.67 -15.21 -6.55
N ASN A 100 -20.77 -15.90 -5.40
CA ASN A 100 -20.00 -17.09 -5.04
C ASN A 100 -18.51 -16.94 -5.38
N SER A 101 -17.92 -15.81 -5.01
CA SER A 101 -16.53 -15.46 -5.34
C SER A 101 -15.75 -15.11 -4.08
N ILE A 102 -14.43 -15.28 -4.13
CA ILE A 102 -13.49 -14.91 -3.07
C ILE A 102 -12.70 -13.70 -3.54
N VAL A 103 -12.64 -12.67 -2.69
CA VAL A 103 -11.84 -11.46 -2.88
C VAL A 103 -10.58 -11.60 -2.04
N ILE A 104 -9.42 -11.52 -2.68
CA ILE A 104 -8.11 -11.57 -2.05
C ILE A 104 -7.51 -10.18 -2.16
N ARG A 105 -6.93 -9.66 -1.08
CA ARG A 105 -6.19 -8.40 -1.05
C ARG A 105 -4.84 -8.64 -0.42
N SER A 106 -3.74 -8.44 -1.14
CA SER A 106 -2.38 -8.49 -0.61
C SER A 106 -1.77 -7.12 -0.32
#